data_AF-A0A382WRP4-F1
#
_entry.id   AF-A0A382WRP4-F1
#
_cell.length_a   1.000
_cell.length_b   1.000
_cell.length_c   1.000
_cell.angle_alpha   90.00
_cell.angle_beta   90.00
_cell.angle_gamma   90.00
#
_symmetry.space_group_name_H-M   'P 1'
#
loop_
_entity.id
_entity.type
_entity.pdbx_description
1 polymer ?
#
loop_
_entity_poly.entity_id
_entity_poly.type
_entity_poly.pdbx_seq_one_letter_code
_entity_poly.pdbx_strand_id
1 'polypeptide(L)'
;MATTVNLRPFRDYDEHDVINLFAHRSSAVNKGSLVKLETATGWKNTNETTMEEGIIGASYGNTVSNRYAVRAKVDDAGSGDKPVGMTLWDVKETDENGEKLLYNPRKAAEMQAVISGQTVPIATRGVFLYSGATLNATHSAQGPVA
;
A
#
# COMPACT_ATOMS: atom_id res chain seq x y z
N MET A 1 -6.07 -18.73 13.49
CA MET A 1 -5.21 -18.24 12.38
C MET A 1 -5.32 -16.73 12.32
N ALA A 2 -4.24 -15.99 12.05
CA ALA A 2 -4.30 -14.53 11.92
C ALA A 2 -5.15 -14.14 10.70
N THR A 3 -6.27 -13.46 10.96
CA THR A 3 -7.22 -12.95 9.95
C THR A 3 -6.81 -11.58 9.39
N THR A 4 -5.85 -10.91 10.02
CA THR A 4 -5.32 -9.62 9.56
C THR A 4 -4.33 -9.82 8.41
N VAL A 5 -4.52 -9.06 7.34
CA VAL A 5 -3.59 -8.94 6.20
C VAL A 5 -2.21 -8.50 6.68
N ASN A 6 -1.18 -9.33 6.46
CA ASN A 6 0.21 -9.02 6.78
C ASN A 6 1.18 -9.95 6.02
N LEU A 7 2.38 -9.44 5.69
CA LEU A 7 3.49 -10.24 5.15
C LEU A 7 4.39 -10.79 6.25
N ARG A 8 4.75 -12.07 6.14
CA ARG A 8 5.75 -12.70 7.00
C ARG A 8 7.18 -12.32 6.56
N PRO A 9 8.19 -12.63 7.39
CA PRO A 9 9.57 -12.24 7.10
C PRO A 9 10.16 -12.84 5.82
N PHE A 10 9.82 -14.07 5.46
CA PHE A 10 10.31 -14.69 4.23
C PHE A 10 9.61 -14.11 3.01
N ARG A 11 10.39 -13.48 2.15
CA ARG A 11 9.99 -12.87 0.88
C ARG A 11 11.12 -13.09 -0.10
N ASP A 12 10.81 -13.65 -1.25
CA ASP A 12 11.75 -13.86 -2.36
C ASP A 12 11.18 -13.16 -3.59
N TYR A 13 11.80 -12.06 -3.98
CA TYR A 13 11.39 -11.23 -5.10
C TYR A 13 12.61 -10.52 -5.67
N ASP A 14 12.56 -10.20 -6.96
CA ASP A 14 13.57 -9.40 -7.63
C ASP A 14 13.18 -7.91 -7.55
N GLU A 15 14.16 -7.03 -7.37
CA GLU A 15 13.94 -5.58 -7.39
C GLU A 15 13.39 -5.08 -8.73
N HIS A 16 13.67 -5.78 -9.84
CA HIS A 16 13.11 -5.48 -11.16
C HIS A 16 11.60 -5.73 -11.24
N ASP A 17 11.07 -6.57 -10.34
CA ASP A 17 9.64 -6.87 -10.24
C ASP A 17 8.93 -5.95 -9.24
N VAL A 18 9.61 -4.92 -8.71
CA VAL A 18 9.07 -3.93 -7.79
C VAL A 18 8.78 -2.61 -8.50
N ILE A 19 7.52 -2.18 -8.43
CA ILE A 19 7.09 -0.86 -8.87
C ILE A 19 7.17 0.10 -7.68
N ASN A 20 7.99 1.14 -7.80
CA ASN A 20 8.15 2.19 -6.78
C ASN A 20 7.76 3.58 -7.32
N LEU A 21 6.55 3.68 -7.88
CA LEU A 21 6.05 4.90 -8.53
C LEU A 21 4.72 5.41 -7.93
N PHE A 22 3.98 4.58 -7.21
CA PHE A 22 2.64 4.91 -6.73
C PHE A 22 2.63 5.13 -5.23
N ALA A 23 1.82 6.08 -4.75
CA ALA A 23 1.45 6.19 -3.35
C ALA A 23 0.11 5.49 -3.09
N HIS A 24 -0.13 5.04 -1.87
CA HIS A 24 -1.46 4.54 -1.51
C HIS A 24 -2.40 5.71 -1.21
N ARG A 25 -3.69 5.54 -1.52
CA ARG A 25 -4.73 6.53 -1.21
C ARG A 25 -5.05 6.61 0.30
N SER A 26 -5.19 5.46 0.94
CA SER A 26 -5.34 5.35 2.40
C SER A 26 -4.03 5.61 3.14
N SER A 27 -4.13 6.17 4.35
CA SER A 27 -3.02 6.42 5.29
C SER A 27 -2.82 5.29 6.32
N ALA A 28 -3.59 4.20 6.21
CA ALA A 28 -3.58 3.07 7.11
C ALA A 28 -3.77 1.77 6.32
N VAL A 29 -2.65 1.18 5.87
CA VAL A 29 -2.63 -0.03 5.06
C VAL A 29 -1.55 -0.97 5.58
N ASN A 30 -1.89 -2.25 5.69
CA ASN A 30 -0.90 -3.26 6.04
C ASN A 30 -0.16 -3.73 4.78
N LYS A 31 1.11 -4.06 4.92
CA LYS A 31 1.88 -4.79 3.93
C LYS A 31 1.21 -6.12 3.60
N GLY A 32 1.31 -6.54 2.35
CA GLY A 32 0.61 -7.71 1.84
C GLY A 32 -0.78 -7.39 1.30
N SER A 33 -1.20 -6.13 1.29
CA SER A 33 -2.45 -5.73 0.67
C SER A 33 -2.31 -5.75 -0.84
N LEU A 34 -3.25 -6.39 -1.53
CA LEU A 34 -3.33 -6.37 -2.99
C LEU A 34 -3.92 -5.04 -3.42
N VAL A 35 -3.28 -4.39 -4.39
CA VAL A 35 -3.63 -3.04 -4.80
C VAL A 35 -3.94 -2.97 -6.29
N LYS A 36 -4.82 -2.04 -6.66
CA LYS A 36 -5.17 -1.69 -8.03
C LYS A 36 -4.90 -0.20 -8.28
N LEU A 37 -4.83 0.20 -9.54
CA LEU A 37 -4.79 1.62 -9.88
C LEU A 37 -6.08 2.29 -9.41
N GLU A 38 -5.96 3.44 -8.75
CA GLU A 38 -7.11 4.27 -8.39
C GLU A 38 -7.72 4.85 -9.67
N THR A 39 -9.02 4.68 -9.88
CA THR A 39 -9.69 5.10 -11.13
C THR A 39 -10.71 6.23 -10.94
N ALA A 40 -11.15 6.51 -9.70
CA ALA A 40 -12.16 7.54 -9.44
C ALA A 40 -11.54 8.95 -9.43
N THR A 41 -10.37 9.10 -8.84
CA THR A 41 -9.59 10.36 -8.80
C THR A 41 -8.14 10.21 -9.25
N GLY A 42 -7.80 9.04 -9.79
CA GLY A 42 -6.43 8.68 -10.14
C GLY A 42 -5.77 9.56 -11.19
N TRP A 43 -4.45 9.66 -11.09
CA TRP A 43 -3.63 10.35 -12.07
C TRP A 43 -3.78 9.71 -13.46
N LYS A 44 -4.15 10.53 -14.46
CA LYS A 44 -4.12 10.14 -15.87
C LYS A 44 -2.81 10.66 -16.48
N ASN A 45 -2.27 9.94 -17.46
CA ASN A 45 -1.06 10.39 -18.19
C ASN A 45 -1.25 11.76 -18.89
N THR A 46 -2.51 12.14 -19.17
CA THR A 46 -2.85 13.46 -19.71
C THR A 46 -2.83 14.59 -18.68
N ASN A 47 -2.73 14.27 -17.39
CA ASN A 47 -2.79 15.25 -16.31
C ASN A 47 -1.38 15.65 -15.88
N GLU A 48 -1.18 16.95 -15.66
CA GLU A 48 0.08 17.48 -15.13
C GLU A 48 0.46 16.85 -13.78
N THR A 49 1.72 16.48 -13.60
CA THR A 49 2.18 15.90 -12.34
C THR A 49 2.39 16.98 -11.29
N THR A 50 1.37 17.25 -10.46
CA THR A 50 1.51 18.07 -9.26
C THR A 50 1.94 17.16 -8.10
N MET A 51 3.12 17.39 -7.53
CA MET A 51 3.67 16.58 -6.42
C MET A 51 3.19 17.06 -5.05
N GLU A 52 1.93 17.49 -4.93
CA GLU A 52 1.37 18.02 -3.69
C GLU A 52 0.03 17.37 -3.39
N GLU A 53 -0.20 17.07 -2.11
CA GLU A 53 -1.49 16.62 -1.59
C GLU A 53 -1.91 17.51 -0.42
N GLY A 54 -3.22 17.79 -0.37
CA GLY A 54 -3.83 18.64 0.64
C GLY A 54 -4.26 17.85 1.87
N ILE A 55 -3.83 18.35 3.04
CA ILE A 55 -4.20 17.96 4.40
C ILE A 55 -3.45 16.72 4.96
N ILE A 56 -2.50 16.99 5.85
CA ILE A 56 -2.28 16.14 7.03
C ILE A 56 -2.39 17.03 8.26
N GLY A 57 -3.38 16.76 9.12
CA GLY A 57 -3.63 17.50 10.35
C GLY A 57 -4.91 18.34 10.31
N ALA A 58 -5.03 19.26 11.27
CA ALA A 58 -6.18 20.16 11.34
C ALA A 58 -6.17 21.13 10.16
N SER A 59 -7.31 21.27 9.48
CA SER A 59 -7.53 22.31 8.48
C SER A 59 -8.03 23.57 9.19
N TYR A 60 -7.40 24.69 8.89
CA TYR A 60 -7.81 26.00 9.36
C TYR A 60 -8.18 26.85 8.14
N GLY A 61 -9.26 27.64 8.26
CA GLY A 61 -9.68 28.55 7.20
C GLY A 61 -8.54 29.51 6.83
N ASN A 62 -8.45 29.86 5.54
CA ASN A 62 -7.40 30.72 4.98
C ASN A 62 -5.95 30.20 5.12
N THR A 63 -5.74 28.92 5.42
CA THR A 63 -4.40 28.32 5.48
C THR A 63 -4.25 27.23 4.43
N VAL A 64 -3.10 27.21 3.75
CA VAL A 64 -2.66 26.09 2.90
C VAL A 64 -1.62 25.27 3.66
N SER A 65 -1.80 23.95 3.68
CA SER A 65 -0.92 22.99 4.36
C SER A 65 -0.54 21.88 3.39
N ASN A 66 0.09 22.26 2.28
CA ASN A 66 0.49 21.34 1.23
C ASN A 66 1.74 20.57 1.66
N ARG A 67 1.82 19.28 1.31
CA ARG A 67 3.02 18.46 1.46
C ARG A 67 3.35 17.82 0.13
N TYR A 68 4.63 17.55 -0.07
CA TYR A 68 5.09 16.63 -1.09
C TYR A 68 4.34 15.30 -1.03
N ALA A 69 3.68 14.93 -2.13
CA ALA A 69 3.00 13.67 -2.26
C ALA A 69 2.95 13.23 -3.72
N VAL A 70 3.06 11.93 -3.93
CA VAL A 70 2.92 11.34 -5.25
C VAL A 70 1.45 11.32 -5.64
N ARG A 71 1.16 11.94 -6.79
CA ARG A 71 -0.21 12.06 -7.34
C ARG A 71 -0.75 10.74 -7.90
N ALA A 72 0.12 9.91 -8.43
CA ALA A 72 -0.27 8.59 -8.92
C ALA A 72 -0.60 7.69 -7.72
N LYS A 73 -1.88 7.38 -7.57
CA LYS A 73 -2.39 6.61 -6.42
C LYS A 73 -2.79 5.20 -6.82
N VAL A 74 -2.65 4.29 -5.85
CA VAL A 74 -3.29 2.97 -5.83
C VAL A 74 -4.29 2.90 -4.69
N ASP A 75 -5.27 2.02 -4.83
CA ASP A 75 -6.27 1.70 -3.82
C ASP A 75 -6.36 0.18 -3.61
N ASP A 76 -6.98 -0.25 -2.52
CA ASP A 76 -7.14 -1.67 -2.20
C ASP A 76 -7.94 -2.39 -3.31
N ALA A 77 -7.47 -3.57 -3.71
CA ALA A 77 -8.14 -4.40 -4.69
C ALA A 77 -9.24 -5.25 -4.02
N GLY A 78 -10.48 -5.09 -4.47
CA GLY A 78 -11.63 -5.87 -4.02
C GLY A 78 -11.82 -7.17 -4.80
N SER A 79 -12.87 -7.92 -4.45
CA SER A 79 -13.27 -9.11 -5.19
C SER A 79 -13.66 -8.75 -6.63
N GLY A 80 -13.10 -9.45 -7.62
CA GLY A 80 -13.35 -9.21 -9.05
C GLY A 80 -12.50 -8.12 -9.68
N ASP A 81 -11.74 -7.36 -8.88
CA ASP A 81 -10.76 -6.41 -9.41
C ASP A 81 -9.53 -7.11 -9.98
N LYS A 82 -8.80 -6.40 -10.85
CA LYS A 82 -7.51 -6.84 -11.38
C LYS A 82 -6.39 -6.18 -10.57
N PRO A 83 -5.74 -6.89 -9.63
CA PRO A 83 -4.64 -6.30 -8.87
C PRO A 83 -3.43 -6.06 -9.76
N VAL A 84 -2.73 -4.95 -9.53
CA VAL A 84 -1.44 -4.62 -10.13
C VAL A 84 -0.31 -5.36 -9.41
N GLY A 85 -0.45 -5.55 -8.10
CA GLY A 85 0.54 -6.21 -7.27
C GLY A 85 0.20 -6.11 -5.80
N MET A 86 1.20 -6.32 -4.95
CA MET A 86 1.07 -6.36 -3.50
C MET A 86 2.01 -5.36 -2.82
N THR A 87 1.53 -4.66 -1.78
CA THR A 87 2.37 -3.72 -1.01
C THR A 87 3.43 -4.46 -0.19
N LEU A 88 4.68 -4.02 -0.28
CA LEU A 88 5.77 -4.60 0.52
C LEU A 88 5.89 -3.96 1.92
N TRP A 89 5.53 -2.68 2.04
CA TRP A 89 5.65 -1.87 3.26
C TRP A 89 4.26 -1.45 3.76
N ASP A 90 4.14 -1.19 5.06
CA ASP A 90 2.91 -0.65 5.67
C ASP A 90 2.76 0.83 5.30
N VAL A 91 1.53 1.34 5.17
CA VAL A 91 1.26 2.79 5.07
C VAL A 91 0.69 3.26 6.41
N LYS A 92 1.43 4.07 7.15
CA LYS A 92 1.06 4.53 8.51
C LYS A 92 1.61 5.92 8.81
N GLU A 93 0.82 6.73 9.52
CA GLU A 93 1.22 8.06 9.99
C GLU A 93 1.88 8.06 11.37
N THR A 94 1.52 7.08 12.20
CA THR A 94 1.94 7.00 13.60
C THR A 94 2.56 5.65 13.91
N ASP A 95 3.40 5.62 14.93
CA ASP A 95 3.95 4.42 15.51
C ASP A 95 2.97 3.73 16.49
N GLU A 96 3.44 2.68 17.18
CA GLU A 96 2.68 1.91 18.16
C GLU A 96 2.23 2.73 19.39
N ASN A 97 2.91 3.85 19.66
CA ASN A 97 2.68 4.72 20.80
C ASN A 97 1.92 6.01 20.41
N GLY A 98 1.54 6.16 19.14
CA GLY A 98 0.85 7.34 18.61
C GLY A 98 1.77 8.51 18.23
N GLU A 99 3.09 8.32 18.24
CA GLU A 99 4.04 9.33 17.78
C GLU A 99 4.10 9.37 16.26
N LYS A 100 4.20 10.58 15.67
CA LYS A 100 4.22 10.75 14.22
C LYS A 100 5.53 10.23 13.61
N LEU A 101 5.41 9.30 12.67
CA LEU A 101 6.56 8.73 11.95
C LEU A 101 7.29 9.77 11.07
N LEU A 102 6.62 10.87 10.74
CA LEU A 102 7.22 12.01 10.04
C LEU A 102 8.44 12.60 10.77
N TYR A 103 8.44 12.59 12.11
CA TYR A 103 9.56 13.10 12.89
C TYR A 103 10.63 12.04 13.15
N ASN A 104 10.29 10.76 12.96
CA ASN A 104 11.16 9.61 13.26
C ASN A 104 11.37 8.73 12.02
N PRO A 105 12.06 9.23 10.97
CA PRO A 105 12.25 8.50 9.72
C PRO A 105 13.03 7.20 9.89
N ARG A 106 13.93 7.14 10.88
CA ARG A 106 14.67 5.91 11.23
C ARG A 106 13.72 4.81 11.71
N LYS A 107 12.79 5.16 12.61
CA LYS A 107 11.79 4.22 13.12
C LYS A 107 10.85 3.76 12.02
N ALA A 108 10.44 4.68 11.11
CA ALA A 108 9.63 4.31 9.95
C ALA A 108 10.32 3.28 9.05
N ALA A 109 11.62 3.46 8.77
CA ALA A 109 12.42 2.51 8.00
C ALA A 109 12.57 1.15 8.69
N GLU A 110 12.81 1.14 10.01
CA GLU A 110 12.89 -0.10 10.82
C GLU A 110 11.57 -0.87 10.83
N MET A 111 10.44 -0.16 10.86
CA MET A 111 9.10 -0.75 10.80
C MET A 111 8.66 -1.15 9.38
N GLN A 112 9.45 -0.84 8.35
CA GLN A 112 9.05 -0.96 6.94
C GLN A 112 7.72 -0.26 6.68
N ALA A 113 7.62 1.00 7.13
CA ALA A 113 6.44 1.84 6.97
C ALA A 113 6.75 3.07 6.10
N VAL A 114 5.80 3.42 5.24
CA VAL A 114 5.78 4.67 4.47
C VAL A 114 4.69 5.59 4.99
N ILE A 115 4.97 6.89 4.96
CA ILE A 115 4.02 7.93 5.35
C ILE A 115 3.05 8.13 4.18
N SER A 116 1.80 8.52 4.45
CA SER A 116 0.85 8.80 3.38
C SER A 116 1.40 9.86 2.41
N GLY A 117 1.13 9.67 1.13
CA GLY A 117 1.70 10.48 0.05
C GLY A 117 3.08 10.05 -0.44
N GLN A 118 3.85 9.28 0.32
CA GLN A 118 5.11 8.67 -0.15
C GLN A 118 4.84 7.46 -1.05
N THR A 119 5.82 7.11 -1.88
CA THR A 119 5.72 5.93 -2.74
C THR A 119 5.72 4.65 -1.89
N VAL A 120 4.82 3.74 -2.23
CA VAL A 120 4.78 2.41 -1.63
C VAL A 120 5.42 1.44 -2.62
N PRO A 121 6.41 0.64 -2.22
CA PRO A 121 6.95 -0.40 -3.08
C PRO A 121 5.91 -1.51 -3.26
N ILE A 122 5.56 -1.79 -4.52
CA ILE A 122 4.57 -2.79 -4.92
C ILE A 122 5.29 -3.92 -5.68
N ALA A 123 5.24 -5.13 -5.14
CA ALA A 123 5.75 -6.31 -5.83
C ALA A 123 4.71 -6.83 -6.84
N THR A 124 5.15 -7.03 -8.08
CA THR A 124 4.34 -7.62 -9.16
C THR A 124 4.50 -9.13 -9.25
N ARG A 125 5.66 -9.66 -8.83
CA ARG A 125 6.01 -11.07 -8.86
C ARG A 125 6.94 -11.43 -7.70
N GLY A 126 6.89 -12.70 -7.27
CA GLY A 126 7.74 -13.25 -6.21
C GLY A 126 7.04 -14.36 -5.43
N VAL A 127 7.75 -14.92 -4.46
CA VAL A 127 7.25 -15.90 -3.48
C VAL A 127 7.16 -15.22 -2.11
N PHE A 128 5.96 -15.20 -1.54
CA PHE A 128 5.68 -14.50 -0.29
C PHE A 128 4.96 -15.42 0.70
N LEU A 129 5.41 -15.40 1.95
CA LEU A 129 4.62 -15.97 3.03
C LEU A 129 3.62 -14.92 3.55
N TYR A 130 2.34 -15.23 3.40
CA TYR A 130 1.24 -14.31 3.65
C TYR A 130 0.36 -14.74 4.84
N SER A 131 -0.19 -13.76 5.56
CA SER A 131 -1.26 -13.93 6.54
C SER A 131 -2.40 -12.97 6.22
N GLY A 132 -3.65 -13.42 6.41
CA GLY A 132 -4.84 -12.62 6.06
C GLY A 132 -5.79 -13.30 5.08
N ALA A 133 -5.40 -14.42 4.46
CA ALA A 133 -6.32 -15.16 3.60
C ALA A 133 -7.09 -16.21 4.42
N THR A 134 -8.42 -16.08 4.48
CA THR A 134 -9.32 -17.23 4.61
C THR A 134 -9.44 -17.90 3.24
N LEU A 135 -8.48 -18.76 2.90
CA LEU A 135 -8.57 -19.57 1.68
C LEU A 135 -9.50 -20.77 1.93
N ASN A 136 -10.78 -20.67 1.54
CA ASN A 136 -11.48 -21.68 0.73
C ASN A 136 -12.95 -21.31 0.45
N ALA A 137 -13.30 -21.12 -0.83
CA ALA A 137 -14.65 -21.34 -1.38
C ALA A 137 -14.71 -21.46 -2.92
N THR A 138 -13.63 -21.21 -3.66
CA THR A 138 -13.68 -21.17 -5.15
C THR A 138 -12.65 -22.03 -5.88
N HIS A 139 -11.93 -22.92 -5.20
CA HIS A 139 -11.34 -24.02 -5.95
C HIS A 139 -12.48 -24.99 -6.29
N SER A 140 -12.86 -25.08 -7.57
CA SER A 140 -13.58 -26.24 -8.09
C SER A 140 -12.93 -27.48 -7.45
N ALA A 141 -13.73 -28.32 -6.81
CA ALA A 141 -13.25 -29.53 -6.13
C ALA A 141 -12.19 -30.21 -7.00
N GLN A 142 -10.95 -30.30 -6.51
CA GLN A 142 -9.96 -31.16 -7.17
C GLN A 142 -10.54 -32.57 -7.09
N GLY A 143 -10.95 -33.09 -8.25
CA GLY A 143 -11.39 -34.47 -8.36
C GLY A 143 -10.32 -35.42 -7.83
N PRO A 144 -10.71 -36.63 -7.39
CA PRO A 144 -9.78 -37.56 -6.77
C PRO A 144 -8.58 -37.81 -7.70
N VAL A 145 -7.39 -37.77 -7.11
CA VAL A 145 -6.17 -38.21 -7.79
C VAL A 145 -6.29 -39.72 -8.01
N ALA A 146 -6.04 -40.16 -9.25
CA ALA A 146 -5.99 -41.57 -9.62
C ALA A 146 -4.81 -42.30 -8.95
#